data_AF-A0A4R7EAM3-F1
#
_entry.id   AF-A0A4R7EAM3-F1
#
_cell.length_a   1.000
_cell.length_b   1.000
_cell.length_c   1.000
_cell.angle_alpha   90.00
_cell.angle_beta   90.00
_cell.angle_gamma   90.00
#
_symmetry.space_group_name_H-M   'P 1'
#
loop_
_entity.id
_entity.type
_entity.pdbx_description
1 polymer ?
#
loop_
_entity_poly.entity_id
_entity_poly.type
_entity_poly.pdbx_seq_one_letter_code
_entity_poly.pdbx_strand_id
1 'polypeptide(L)' 'MDDILINKNQTVKRCLERINEEYQGDPKNLENYTKQDSITLNIQRLSEAVIDIAMHIVAEKDLGVPQNMIQKMVENN' A
#
# COMPACT_ATOMS: atom_id res chain seq x y z
N MET A 1 4.30 -17.74 -12.29
CA MET A 1 4.01 -16.34 -11.91
C MET A 1 3.63 -16.41 -10.45
N ASP A 2 4.28 -15.64 -9.57
CA ASP A 2 4.12 -15.84 -8.14
C ASP A 2 2.71 -15.44 -7.67
N ASP A 3 1.95 -16.41 -7.16
CA ASP A 3 0.57 -16.22 -6.69
C ASP A 3 0.51 -15.17 -5.56
N ILE A 4 1.60 -15.00 -4.80
CA ILE A 4 1.74 -13.97 -3.77
C ILE A 4 1.70 -12.57 -4.40
N LEU A 5 2.45 -12.36 -5.49
CA LEU A 5 2.47 -11.08 -6.21
C LEU A 5 1.12 -10.76 -6.85
N ILE A 6 0.43 -11.77 -7.39
CA ILE A 6 -0.91 -11.61 -7.98
C ILE A 6 -1.91 -11.17 -6.91
N ASN A 7 -1.94 -11.86 -5.77
CA ASN A 7 -2.87 -11.54 -4.68
C ASN A 7 -2.59 -10.16 -4.08
N LYS A 8 -1.32 -9.78 -3.88
CA LYS A 8 -0.97 -8.46 -3.36
C LYS A 8 -1.31 -7.33 -4.34
N ASN A 9 -1.14 -7.55 -5.64
CA ASN A 9 -1.58 -6.61 -6.67
C ASN A 9 -3.12 -6.38 -6.64
N GLN A 10 -3.90 -7.44 -6.41
CA GLN A 10 -5.35 -7.30 -6.23
C GLN A 10 -5.69 -6.46 -5.00
N THR A 11 -4.98 -6.64 -3.89
CA THR A 11 -5.14 -5.82 -2.68
C THR A 11 -4.87 -4.34 -2.96
N VAL A 12 -3.76 -4.03 -3.65
CA VAL A 12 -3.39 -2.66 -4.07
C VAL A 12 -4.51 -2.01 -4.87
N LYS A 13 -5.03 -2.71 -5.90
CA LYS A 13 -6.12 -2.20 -6.75
C LYS A 13 -7.39 -1.91 -5.97
N ARG A 14 -7.82 -2.86 -5.12
CA ARG A 14 -9.02 -2.70 -4.29
C ARG A 14 -8.91 -1.53 -3.31
N CYS A 15 -7.74 -1.33 -2.72
CA CYS A 15 -7.52 -0.20 -1.80
C CYS A 15 -7.60 1.14 -2.54
N LEU A 16 -7.04 1.23 -3.74
CA LEU A 16 -7.15 2.43 -4.59
C LEU A 16 -8.59 2.71 -5.01
N GLU A 17 -9.32 1.68 -5.46
CA GLU A 17 -10.75 1.78 -5.78
C GLU A 17 -11.53 2.32 -4.57
N ARG A 18 -11.28 1.78 -3.37
CA ARG A 18 -11.98 2.20 -2.17
C ARG A 18 -11.66 3.64 -1.76
N ILE A 19 -10.41 4.07 -1.87
CA ILE A 19 -10.03 5.47 -1.62
C ILE A 19 -10.79 6.40 -2.58
N ASN A 20 -10.87 6.05 -3.87
CA ASN A 20 -11.59 6.84 -4.86
C ASN A 20 -13.10 6.85 -4.61
N GLU A 21 -13.70 5.72 -4.20
CA GLU A 21 -15.11 5.63 -3.82
C GLU A 21 -15.47 6.48 -2.61
N GLU A 22 -14.58 6.58 -1.62
CA GLU A 22 -14.83 7.38 -0.43
C GLU A 22 -14.58 8.87 -0.67
N TYR A 23 -13.52 9.21 -1.41
CA TYR A 23 -13.15 10.59 -1.71
C TYR A 23 -14.07 11.22 -2.77
N GLN A 24 -14.44 10.48 -3.80
CA GLN A 24 -15.29 10.90 -4.93
C GLN A 24 -14.87 12.21 -5.62
N GLY A 25 -13.61 12.63 -5.47
CA GLY A 25 -13.13 13.91 -6.01
C GLY A 25 -13.70 15.15 -5.30
N ASP A 26 -14.36 14.98 -4.16
CA ASP A 26 -14.94 16.08 -3.38
C ASP A 26 -14.19 16.22 -2.04
N PRO A 27 -13.42 17.30 -1.82
CA PRO A 27 -12.77 17.57 -0.54
C PRO A 27 -13.71 17.58 0.66
N LYS A 28 -15.01 17.89 0.50
CA LYS A 28 -15.98 17.87 1.61
C LYS A 28 -16.21 16.47 2.17
N ASN A 29 -15.96 15.43 1.38
CA ASN A 29 -16.01 14.05 1.87
C ASN A 29 -14.98 13.79 2.98
N LEU A 30 -13.92 14.60 3.06
CA LEU A 30 -12.95 14.58 4.15
C LEU A 30 -13.47 15.25 5.43
N GLU A 31 -14.64 15.87 5.46
CA GLU A 31 -15.25 16.34 6.71
C GLU A 31 -15.98 15.20 7.46
N ASN A 32 -16.25 14.08 6.77
CA ASN A 32 -16.85 12.90 7.36
C ASN A 32 -15.76 11.97 7.92
N TYR A 33 -15.69 11.83 9.25
CA TYR A 33 -14.67 11.01 9.90
C TYR A 33 -14.71 9.53 9.50
N THR A 34 -15.88 8.95 9.23
CA THR A 34 -15.97 7.57 8.74
C THR A 34 -15.32 7.40 7.36
N LYS A 35 -15.49 8.40 6.48
CA LYS A 35 -14.82 8.41 5.17
C LYS A 35 -13.31 8.61 5.32
N GLN A 36 -12.87 9.51 6.21
CA GLN A 36 -11.46 9.70 6.51
C GLN A 36 -10.79 8.41 7.04
N ASP A 37 -11.44 7.74 7.99
CA ASP A 37 -10.93 6.49 8.58
C ASP A 37 -10.83 5.40 7.52
N SER A 38 -11.83 5.29 6.66
CA SER A 38 -11.82 4.35 5.53
C SER A 38 -10.66 4.65 4.57
N ILE A 39 -10.45 5.91 4.19
CA ILE A 39 -9.34 6.32 3.31
C ILE A 39 -7.99 6.01 3.98
N THR A 40 -7.81 6.40 5.24
CA THR A 40 -6.57 6.18 6.01
C THR A 40 -6.24 4.70 6.12
N LEU A 41 -7.24 3.86 6.43
CA LEU A 41 -7.07 2.41 6.52
C LEU A 41 -6.65 1.79 5.18
N ASN A 42 -7.22 2.25 4.06
CA ASN A 42 -6.85 1.73 2.74
C ASN A 42 -5.45 2.19 2.32
N ILE A 43 -5.00 3.39 2.71
CA ILE A 43 -3.61 3.85 2.52
C ILE A 43 -2.62 2.98 3.31
N GLN A 44 -2.96 2.65 4.57
CA GLN A 44 -2.13 1.76 5.38
C GLN A 44 -2.00 0.37 4.73
N ARG A 45 -3.12 -0.23 4.31
CA ARG A 45 -3.13 -1.53 3.62
C ARG A 45 -2.35 -1.52 2.30
N LEU A 46 -2.42 -0.42 1.55
CA LEU A 46 -1.60 -0.21 0.36
C LEU A 46 -0.11 -0.26 0.70
N SER A 47 0.29 0.47 1.73
CA SER A 47 1.69 0.52 2.18
C SER A 47 2.20 -0.86 2.59
N GLU A 48 1.42 -1.60 3.39
CA GLU A 48 1.75 -2.97 3.80
C GLU A 48 1.88 -3.92 2.60
N ALA A 49 0.94 -3.88 1.66
CA ALA A 49 0.99 -4.72 0.47
C ALA A 49 2.22 -4.43 -0.41
N VAL A 50 2.61 -3.17 -0.54
CA VAL A 50 3.82 -2.75 -1.29
C VAL A 50 5.09 -3.20 -0.58
N ILE A 51 5.15 -3.08 0.75
CA ILE A 51 6.29 -3.54 1.55
C ILE A 51 6.44 -5.06 1.40
N ASP A 52 5.36 -5.82 1.49
CA ASP A 52 5.37 -7.28 1.30
C ASP A 52 5.89 -7.68 -0.09
N ILE A 53 5.43 -7.00 -1.15
CA ILE A 53 5.91 -7.21 -2.52
C ILE A 53 7.42 -6.96 -2.59
N ALA A 54 7.88 -5.84 -2.03
CA ALA A 54 9.29 -5.47 -2.06
C ALA A 54 10.15 -6.47 -1.27
N MET A 55 9.68 -6.94 -0.10
CA MET A 55 10.38 -7.93 0.72
C MET A 55 10.51 -9.25 -0.02
N HIS A 56 9.44 -9.68 -0.68
CA HIS A 56 9.43 -10.89 -1.48
C HIS A 56 10.45 -10.80 -2.63
N ILE A 57 10.47 -9.70 -3.39
CA ILE A 57 11.45 -9.48 -4.47
C ILE A 57 12.89 -9.48 -3.94
N VAL A 58 13.14 -8.85 -2.80
CA VAL A 58 14.48 -8.83 -2.18
C VAL A 58 14.93 -10.23 -1.78
N ALA A 59 14.03 -11.03 -1.20
CA ALA A 59 14.32 -12.41 -0.81
C ALA A 59 14.57 -13.30 -2.05
N GLU A 60 13.75 -13.18 -3.10
CA GLU A 60 13.93 -13.95 -4.34
C GLU A 60 15.25 -13.63 -5.05
N LYS A 61 15.67 -12.37 -5.01
CA LYS A 61 16.89 -11.90 -5.69
C LYS A 61 18.15 -11.96 -4.83
N ASP A 62 18.05 -12.50 -3.62
CA ASP A 62 19.13 -12.59 -2.63
C ASP A 62 19.88 -11.27 -2.42
N LEU A 63 19.14 -10.15 -2.40
CA LEU A 63 19.72 -8.80 -2.28
C LEU A 63 20.16 -8.45 -0.84
N GLY A 64 20.13 -9.43 0.07
CA GLY A 64 20.32 -9.26 1.51
C GLY A 64 19.07 -8.72 2.22
N VAL A 65 18.87 -9.10 3.50
CA VAL A 65 17.71 -8.65 4.29
C VAL A 65 17.82 -7.15 4.57
N PRO A 66 16.86 -6.33 4.12
CA PRO A 66 16.84 -4.93 4.48
C PRO A 66 16.23 -4.84 5.88
N GLN A 67 17.08 -4.67 6.90
CA GLN A 67 16.63 -4.59 8.29
C GLN A 67 15.64 -3.45 8.56
N ASN A 68 15.55 -2.44 7.68
CA ASN A 68 14.54 -1.38 7.69
C ASN A 68 14.29 -0.83 6.26
N MET A 69 13.41 -1.45 5.47
CA MET A 69 13.09 -0.93 4.13
C MET A 69 12.41 0.44 4.14
N ILE A 70 11.56 0.71 5.13
CA ILE A 70 10.88 2.01 5.25
C ILE A 70 11.92 3.14 5.36
N GLN A 71 12.95 2.96 6.19
CA GLN A 71 14.05 3.91 6.33
C GLN A 71 14.78 4.12 5.00
N LYS A 72 15.15 3.03 4.31
CA LYS A 72 15.87 3.09 3.02
C LYS A 72 15.06 3.71 1.88
N MET A 73 13.72 3.55 1.89
CA MET A 73 12.84 4.17 0.89
C MET A 73 12.69 5.67 1.11
N VAL A 74 12.74 6.13 2.37
CA VAL A 74 12.67 7.55 2.73
C VAL A 74 14.03 8.25 2.52
N GLU A 75 15.15 7.57 2.77
CA GLU A 75 16.51 8.12 2.61
C GLU A 75 16.94 8.36 1.15
N ASN A 76 16.22 7.82 0.17
CA ASN A 76 16.53 7.95 -1.26
C ASN A 76 15.69 9.03 -1.98
N ASN A 77 15.07 9.97 -1.24
CA ASN A 77 14.40 11.16 -1.78
C ASN A 77 15.09 12.45 -1.34
#